data_AF-A0A2I0QJU2-F1
#
_entry.id   AF-A0A2I0QJU2-F1
#
_cell.length_a   1.000
_cell.length_b   1.000
_cell.length_c   1.000
_cell.angle_alpha   90.00
_cell.angle_beta   90.00
_cell.angle_gamma   90.00
#
_symmetry.space_group_name_H-M   'P 1'
#
loop_
_entity.id
_entity.type
_entity.pdbx_description
1 polymer ?
#
loop_
_entity_poly.entity_id
_entity_poly.type
_entity_poly.pdbx_seq_one_letter_code
_entity_poly.pdbx_strand_id
1 'polypeptide(L)'
;MSERTRIETQKFVINGQLKNFVGGKDVILSIIRDIGVDGALYKTMEFYGETVNIMPLADRLTISNMAIEAGGKAGIFPADEKVIKYLNGRVMGNYKLVQSDEDANYCETFNYDASKIDCMVAMPHLPSNVRPASELSNITIDQAYLGSCTNGRIEDLRIAAKILKGRKVNENIRMLVVPASTEIYTQAMNEGLFEIFINAGAYISGPTCGACLGGYMGVLASKERCISTTNRNFIGRHRNQYQIQ
;
A
#
# COMPACT_ATOMS: atom_id res chain seq x y z
N MET A 1 24.40 -15.08 28.33
CA MET A 1 23.27 -14.60 27.49
C MET A 1 23.83 -14.41 26.09
N SER A 2 23.45 -15.27 25.15
CA SER A 2 23.88 -15.21 23.76
C SER A 2 23.65 -13.82 23.18
N GLU A 3 24.57 -13.32 22.35
CA GLU A 3 24.38 -12.15 21.49
C GLU A 3 22.98 -12.19 20.87
N ARG A 4 22.05 -11.42 21.44
CA ARG A 4 20.73 -11.24 20.84
C ARG A 4 20.99 -10.43 19.59
N THR A 5 20.85 -11.09 18.45
CA THR A 5 21.02 -10.60 17.08
C THR A 5 20.57 -9.15 16.97
N ARG A 6 21.53 -8.21 16.93
CA ARG A 6 21.24 -6.80 16.64
C ARG A 6 20.75 -6.77 15.20
N ILE A 7 19.49 -6.37 15.01
CA ILE A 7 18.91 -6.26 13.66
C ILE A 7 19.63 -5.13 12.94
N GLU A 8 20.20 -5.42 11.78
CA GLU A 8 20.82 -4.41 10.92
C GLU A 8 19.75 -3.59 10.20
N THR A 9 20.09 -2.36 9.82
CA THR A 9 19.15 -1.44 9.17
C THR A 9 19.66 -1.05 7.78
N GLN A 10 18.77 -1.16 6.78
CA GLN A 10 18.97 -0.63 5.43
C GLN A 10 18.32 0.75 5.31
N LYS A 11 19.03 1.67 4.68
CA LYS A 11 18.55 3.04 4.43
C LYS A 11 18.01 3.17 3.02
N PHE A 12 16.79 3.68 2.87
CA PHE A 12 16.15 3.95 1.59
C PHE A 12 15.92 5.44 1.46
N VAL A 13 16.70 6.12 0.62
CA VAL A 13 16.60 7.56 0.37
C VAL A 13 15.84 7.80 -0.93
N ILE A 14 14.69 8.47 -0.83
CA ILE A 14 13.76 8.71 -1.94
C ILE A 14 13.62 10.22 -2.13
N ASN A 15 14.14 10.73 -3.24
CA ASN A 15 14.18 12.15 -3.56
C ASN A 15 13.48 12.46 -4.88
N GLY A 16 13.10 13.72 -5.07
CA GLY A 16 12.37 14.18 -6.25
C GLY A 16 10.84 14.12 -6.09
N GLN A 17 10.13 14.41 -7.18
CA GLN A 17 8.69 14.55 -7.17
C GLN A 17 8.00 13.35 -7.83
N LEU A 18 7.04 12.75 -7.14
CA LEU A 18 6.19 11.70 -7.69
C LEU A 18 5.29 12.24 -8.82
N LYS A 19 5.09 11.43 -9.85
CA LYS A 19 4.15 11.74 -10.94
C LYS A 19 2.71 11.75 -10.45
N ASN A 20 1.81 12.31 -11.25
CA ASN A 20 0.38 12.25 -10.97
C ASN A 20 -0.10 10.80 -10.82
N PHE A 21 -0.91 10.55 -9.78
CA PHE A 21 -1.44 9.24 -9.40
C PHE A 21 -0.41 8.20 -8.92
N VAL A 22 0.86 8.58 -8.77
CA VAL A 22 1.89 7.74 -8.15
C VAL A 22 1.95 8.06 -6.66
N GLY A 23 1.88 7.03 -5.82
CA GLY A 23 1.85 7.15 -4.36
C GLY A 23 2.77 6.16 -3.65
N GLY A 24 2.55 5.98 -2.33
CA GLY A 24 3.39 5.12 -1.50
C GLY A 24 3.40 3.66 -1.95
N LYS A 25 2.29 3.18 -2.54
CA LYS A 25 2.17 1.83 -3.11
C LYS A 25 3.17 1.62 -4.26
N ASP A 26 3.26 2.57 -5.18
CA ASP A 26 4.17 2.47 -6.33
C ASP A 26 5.63 2.56 -5.92
N VAL A 27 5.92 3.40 -4.91
CA VAL A 27 7.25 3.52 -4.31
C VAL A 27 7.70 2.19 -3.73
N ILE A 28 6.90 1.58 -2.84
CA ILE A 28 7.33 0.33 -2.20
C ILE A 28 7.34 -0.85 -3.18
N LEU A 29 6.44 -0.89 -4.17
CA LEU A 29 6.50 -1.89 -5.23
C LEU A 29 7.78 -1.76 -6.07
N SER A 30 8.20 -0.52 -6.39
CA SER A 30 9.47 -0.29 -7.11
C SER A 30 10.67 -0.78 -6.29
N ILE A 31 10.67 -0.52 -4.98
CA ILE A 31 11.72 -1.00 -4.08
C ILE A 31 11.74 -2.53 -4.04
N ILE A 32 10.58 -3.18 -3.82
CA ILE A 32 10.47 -4.65 -3.76
C ILE A 32 10.86 -5.31 -5.09
N ARG A 33 10.57 -4.66 -6.22
CA ARG A 33 11.02 -5.12 -7.55
C ARG A 33 12.55 -5.18 -7.63
N ASP A 34 13.21 -4.14 -7.13
CA ASP A 34 14.65 -3.96 -7.29
C ASP A 34 15.45 -4.81 -6.29
N ILE A 35 14.97 -4.97 -5.04
CA ILE A 35 15.67 -5.74 -3.99
C ILE A 35 15.16 -7.19 -3.86
N GLY A 36 14.00 -7.51 -4.43
CA GLY A 36 13.36 -8.82 -4.33
C GLY A 36 12.65 -9.07 -2.98
N VAL A 37 12.00 -10.25 -2.89
CA VAL A 37 11.21 -10.64 -1.71
C VAL A 37 12.04 -10.98 -0.46
N ASP A 38 13.35 -11.19 -0.63
CA ASP A 38 14.30 -11.46 0.46
C ASP A 38 15.36 -10.34 0.63
N GLY A 39 15.21 -9.23 -0.11
CA GLY A 39 16.22 -8.15 -0.14
C GLY A 39 16.45 -7.45 1.21
N ALA A 40 15.45 -7.50 2.09
CA ALA A 40 15.51 -6.97 3.45
C ALA A 40 15.40 -8.07 4.52
N LEU A 41 15.68 -9.34 4.19
CA LEU A 41 15.56 -10.47 5.11
C LEU A 41 16.38 -10.24 6.39
N TYR A 42 15.72 -10.34 7.55
CA TYR A 42 16.28 -10.07 8.89
C TYR A 42 16.81 -8.64 9.12
N LYS A 43 16.45 -7.68 8.26
CA LYS A 43 16.85 -6.27 8.36
C LYS A 43 15.64 -5.38 8.62
N THR A 44 15.88 -4.20 9.20
CA THR A 44 14.90 -3.11 9.26
C THR A 44 15.06 -2.23 8.02
N MET A 45 13.96 -1.84 7.39
CA MET A 45 13.96 -0.86 6.30
C MET A 45 13.62 0.52 6.87
N GLU A 46 14.50 1.49 6.67
CA GLU A 46 14.31 2.85 7.15
C GLU A 46 14.28 3.85 6.00
N PHE A 47 13.23 4.65 5.93
CA PHE A 47 12.91 5.47 4.76
C PHE A 47 13.14 6.97 5.02
N TYR A 48 13.84 7.61 4.09
CA TYR A 48 14.31 9.00 4.15
C TYR A 48 14.14 9.71 2.81
N GLY A 49 14.38 11.02 2.80
CA GLY A 49 14.48 11.83 1.60
C GLY A 49 13.35 12.84 1.45
N GLU A 50 13.48 13.72 0.45
CA GLU A 50 12.53 14.80 0.18
C GLU A 50 11.11 14.27 -0.04
N THR A 51 10.98 13.21 -0.85
CA THR A 51 9.68 12.61 -1.18
C THR A 51 9.00 12.06 0.08
N VAL A 52 9.77 11.44 0.98
CA VAL A 52 9.28 10.92 2.26
C VAL A 52 8.77 12.05 3.17
N ASN A 53 9.46 13.19 3.17
CA ASN A 53 9.07 14.35 3.98
C ASN A 53 7.74 14.94 3.51
N ILE A 54 7.50 15.02 2.19
CA ILE A 54 6.30 15.64 1.64
C ILE A 54 5.10 14.69 1.55
N MET A 55 5.32 13.37 1.40
CA MET A 55 4.22 12.43 1.19
C MET A 55 3.25 12.40 2.39
N PRO A 56 1.95 12.16 2.13
CA PRO A 56 0.95 11.91 3.16
C PRO A 56 1.35 10.77 4.11
N LEU A 57 0.89 10.84 5.36
CA LEU A 57 1.12 9.76 6.32
C LEU A 57 0.50 8.42 5.86
N ALA A 58 -0.61 8.47 5.11
CA ALA A 58 -1.23 7.31 4.49
C ALA A 58 -0.27 6.51 3.59
N ASP A 59 0.58 7.21 2.82
CA ASP A 59 1.59 6.60 1.96
C ASP A 59 2.72 5.98 2.76
N ARG A 60 3.17 6.64 3.84
CA ARG A 60 4.17 6.07 4.75
C ARG A 60 3.67 4.78 5.39
N LEU A 61 2.41 4.75 5.82
CA LEU A 61 1.79 3.55 6.37
C LEU A 61 1.64 2.44 5.33
N THR A 62 1.42 2.79 4.05
CA THR A 62 1.43 1.85 2.93
C THR A 62 2.81 1.21 2.74
N ILE A 63 3.86 2.03 2.72
CA ILE A 63 5.25 1.58 2.57
C ILE A 63 5.66 0.69 3.76
N SER A 64 5.43 1.15 4.98
CA SER A 64 5.71 0.37 6.20
C SER A 64 4.97 -0.96 6.24
N ASN A 65 3.71 -1.00 5.79
CA ASN A 65 2.91 -2.22 5.73
C ASN A 65 3.52 -3.29 4.81
N MET A 66 4.16 -2.86 3.73
CA MET A 66 4.72 -3.75 2.71
C MET A 66 6.21 -4.08 2.92
N ALA A 67 6.86 -3.56 3.97
CA ALA A 67 8.25 -3.93 4.29
C ALA A 67 8.45 -5.45 4.47
N ILE A 68 7.45 -6.13 5.02
CA ILE A 68 7.49 -7.60 5.17
C ILE A 68 7.48 -8.35 3.83
N GLU A 69 6.97 -7.74 2.76
CA GLU A 69 6.95 -8.34 1.42
C GLU A 69 8.34 -8.32 0.75
N ALA A 70 9.30 -7.57 1.30
CA ALA A 70 10.73 -7.65 1.00
C ALA A 70 11.52 -8.50 2.02
N GLY A 71 10.84 -9.19 2.94
CA GLY A 71 11.47 -9.94 4.04
C GLY A 71 11.88 -9.09 5.24
N GLY A 72 11.58 -7.79 5.20
CA GLY A 72 11.91 -6.82 6.24
C GLY A 72 11.24 -7.12 7.58
N LYS A 73 12.00 -6.98 8.66
CA LYS A 73 11.49 -7.17 10.03
C LYS A 73 10.55 -6.03 10.44
N ALA A 74 10.82 -4.83 9.95
CA ALA A 74 10.02 -3.63 10.13
C ALA A 74 10.32 -2.63 9.01
N GLY A 75 9.33 -1.80 8.67
CA GLY A 75 9.52 -0.60 7.85
C GLY A 75 9.24 0.64 8.70
N ILE A 76 10.24 1.49 8.92
CA ILE A 76 10.15 2.63 9.84
C ILE A 76 10.43 3.95 9.12
N PHE A 77 9.80 4.99 9.63
CA PHE A 77 9.94 6.37 9.16
C PHE A 77 10.29 7.26 10.35
N PRO A 78 11.12 8.30 10.15
CA PRO A 78 11.28 9.36 11.13
C PRO A 78 9.93 9.98 11.49
N ALA A 79 9.70 10.23 12.78
CA ALA A 79 8.52 10.94 13.24
C ALA A 79 8.69 12.45 13.00
N ASP A 80 7.81 13.01 12.18
CA ASP A 80 7.73 14.44 11.87
C ASP A 80 6.41 15.05 12.39
N GLU A 81 6.17 16.32 12.05
CA GLU A 81 4.95 17.03 12.43
C GLU A 81 3.66 16.33 11.97
N LYS A 82 3.67 15.62 10.84
CA LYS A 82 2.50 14.87 10.36
C LYS A 82 2.20 13.70 11.31
N VAL A 83 3.23 13.00 11.76
CA VAL A 83 3.11 11.93 12.77
C VAL A 83 2.62 12.50 14.10
N ILE A 84 3.22 13.60 14.57
CA ILE A 84 2.80 14.26 15.83
C ILE A 84 1.33 14.67 15.76
N LYS A 85 0.92 15.31 14.67
CA LYS A 85 -0.47 15.71 14.44
C LYS A 85 -1.41 14.51 14.41
N TYR A 86 -1.01 13.40 13.78
CA TYR A 86 -1.80 12.18 13.75
C TYR A 86 -1.95 11.54 15.14
N LEU A 87 -0.88 11.55 15.94
CA LEU A 87 -0.87 10.98 17.30
C LEU A 87 -1.62 11.83 18.33
N ASN A 88 -1.81 13.13 18.06
CA ASN A 88 -2.50 14.04 18.97
C ASN A 88 -3.92 13.54 19.28
N GLY A 89 -4.22 13.34 20.57
CA GLY A 89 -5.49 12.78 21.04
C GLY A 89 -5.69 11.28 20.80
N ARG A 90 -4.70 10.56 20.24
CA ARG A 90 -4.76 9.12 19.96
C ARG A 90 -3.88 8.27 20.89
N VAL A 91 -2.89 8.87 21.56
CA VAL A 91 -1.95 8.15 22.43
C VAL A 91 -2.43 8.19 23.87
N MET A 92 -2.39 7.03 24.54
CA MET A 92 -2.57 6.95 25.99
C MET A 92 -1.21 7.12 26.69
N GLY A 93 -1.10 8.11 27.56
CA GLY A 93 0.12 8.40 28.31
C GLY A 93 1.18 9.18 27.53
N ASN A 94 2.36 9.33 28.14
CA ASN A 94 3.46 10.08 27.57
C ASN A 94 4.26 9.21 26.59
N TYR A 95 4.69 9.81 25.48
CA TYR A 95 5.60 9.18 24.52
C TYR A 95 6.79 10.10 24.25
N LYS A 96 7.93 9.50 23.94
CA LYS A 96 9.13 10.21 23.50
C LYS A 96 9.36 9.90 22.03
N LEU A 97 9.53 10.93 21.21
CA LEU A 97 9.95 10.77 19.83
C LEU A 97 11.40 10.29 19.82
N VAL A 98 11.66 9.26 19.02
CA VAL A 98 13.00 8.73 18.78
C VAL A 98 13.29 8.97 17.31
N GLN A 99 14.48 9.49 17.04
CA GLN A 99 15.05 9.64 15.72
C GLN A 99 16.39 8.94 15.70
N SER A 100 16.85 8.57 14.51
CA SER A 100 18.17 7.99 14.32
C SER A 100 19.25 9.05 14.55
N ASP A 101 20.35 8.65 15.15
CA ASP A 101 21.50 9.52 15.39
C ASP A 101 22.13 9.95 14.05
N GLU A 102 22.78 11.12 14.02
CA GLU A 102 23.40 11.66 12.79
C GLU A 102 24.52 10.75 12.26
N ASP A 103 25.20 10.04 13.15
CA ASP A 103 26.29 9.09 12.88
C ASP A 103 25.84 7.62 12.85
N ALA A 104 24.52 7.37 12.74
CA ALA A 104 23.99 6.01 12.64
C ALA A 104 24.55 5.26 11.42
N ASN A 105 25.02 4.04 11.65
CA ASN A 105 25.55 3.15 10.61
C ASN A 105 24.44 2.29 10.01
N TYR A 106 24.38 2.21 8.69
CA TYR A 106 23.44 1.39 7.93
C TYR A 106 24.21 0.32 7.16
N CYS A 107 23.70 -0.91 7.12
CA CYS A 107 24.38 -1.99 6.43
C CYS A 107 24.40 -1.78 4.91
N GLU A 108 23.34 -1.15 4.37
CA GLU A 108 23.23 -0.78 2.96
C GLU A 108 22.43 0.53 2.83
N THR A 109 22.70 1.29 1.76
CA THR A 109 21.94 2.50 1.43
C THR A 109 21.52 2.46 -0.04
N PHE A 110 20.22 2.62 -0.28
CA PHE A 110 19.62 2.67 -1.60
C PHE A 110 19.11 4.08 -1.90
N ASN A 111 19.31 4.54 -3.13
CA ASN A 111 18.88 5.86 -3.58
C ASN A 111 17.88 5.72 -4.73
N TYR A 112 16.71 6.33 -4.57
CA TYR A 112 15.63 6.32 -5.55
C TYR A 112 15.29 7.74 -6.00
N ASP A 113 15.09 7.89 -7.30
CA ASP A 113 14.55 9.09 -7.92
C ASP A 113 13.04 8.90 -8.14
N ALA A 114 12.23 9.57 -7.31
CA ALA A 114 10.78 9.50 -7.32
C ALA A 114 10.17 9.93 -8.67
N SER A 115 10.86 10.77 -9.45
CA SER A 115 10.39 11.19 -10.77
C SER A 115 10.43 10.09 -11.83
N LYS A 116 11.20 9.02 -11.56
CA LYS A 116 11.30 7.84 -12.44
C LYS A 116 10.33 6.72 -12.06
N ILE A 117 9.60 6.87 -10.96
CA ILE A 117 8.61 5.89 -10.52
C ILE A 117 7.32 6.11 -11.30
N ASP A 118 6.88 5.06 -12.00
CA ASP A 118 5.59 5.00 -12.69
C ASP A 118 4.51 4.37 -11.79
N CYS A 119 3.26 4.37 -12.25
CA CYS A 119 2.22 3.56 -11.61
C CYS A 119 2.60 2.08 -11.77
N MET A 120 2.79 1.39 -10.65
CA MET A 120 3.31 0.04 -10.60
C MET A 120 2.22 -0.97 -10.28
N VAL A 121 2.36 -2.15 -10.85
CA VAL A 121 1.46 -3.28 -10.64
C VAL A 121 2.28 -4.54 -10.37
N ALA A 122 2.06 -5.18 -9.23
CA ALA A 122 2.65 -6.48 -8.89
C ALA A 122 1.84 -7.62 -9.50
N MET A 123 2.43 -8.23 -10.54
CA MET A 123 1.88 -9.37 -11.25
C MET A 123 2.00 -10.67 -10.44
N PRO A 124 1.06 -11.61 -10.61
CA PRO A 124 1.13 -12.90 -9.94
C PRO A 124 2.44 -13.66 -10.27
N HIS A 125 3.00 -14.49 -9.38
CA HIS A 125 2.54 -14.80 -8.02
C HIS A 125 3.52 -14.30 -6.93
N LEU A 126 4.32 -13.28 -7.25
CA LEU A 126 5.31 -12.72 -6.33
C LEU A 126 5.15 -11.19 -6.26
N PRO A 127 5.21 -10.59 -5.06
CA PRO A 127 5.17 -9.14 -4.91
C PRO A 127 6.28 -8.40 -5.66
N SER A 128 7.41 -9.05 -5.94
CA SER A 128 8.53 -8.50 -6.72
C SER A 128 8.35 -8.55 -8.23
N ASN A 129 7.37 -9.28 -8.76
CA ASN A 129 7.07 -9.31 -10.20
C ASN A 129 6.30 -8.05 -10.61
N VAL A 130 6.94 -6.89 -10.48
CA VAL A 130 6.32 -5.59 -10.67
C VAL A 130 6.56 -5.08 -12.07
N ARG A 131 5.50 -4.59 -12.72
CA ARG A 131 5.56 -3.95 -14.04
C ARG A 131 4.83 -2.61 -14.02
N PRO A 132 5.24 -1.63 -14.85
CA PRO A 132 4.46 -0.43 -15.06
C PRO A 132 3.06 -0.76 -15.57
N ALA A 133 2.03 -0.10 -15.04
CA ALA A 133 0.64 -0.29 -15.43
C ALA A 133 0.42 -0.05 -16.93
N SER A 134 1.23 0.83 -17.55
CA SER A 134 1.21 1.13 -18.98
C SER A 134 1.49 -0.09 -19.87
N GLU A 135 2.25 -1.07 -19.36
CA GLU A 135 2.60 -2.30 -20.08
C GLU A 135 1.52 -3.38 -19.99
N LEU A 136 0.47 -3.17 -19.17
CA LEU A 136 -0.53 -4.19 -18.83
C LEU A 136 -1.91 -3.91 -19.44
N SER A 137 -1.98 -3.02 -20.42
CA SER A 137 -3.24 -2.58 -21.05
C SER A 137 -4.00 -3.70 -21.79
N ASN A 138 -3.32 -4.79 -22.13
CA ASN A 138 -3.89 -5.97 -22.79
C ASN A 138 -4.47 -7.01 -21.81
N ILE A 139 -4.36 -6.79 -20.50
CA ILE A 139 -4.83 -7.74 -19.49
C ILE A 139 -6.27 -7.41 -19.10
N THR A 140 -7.15 -8.39 -19.22
CA THR A 140 -8.52 -8.29 -18.72
C THR A 140 -8.61 -8.71 -17.26
N ILE A 141 -9.55 -8.10 -16.53
CA ILE A 141 -9.87 -8.43 -15.14
C ILE A 141 -11.36 -8.73 -15.01
N ASP A 142 -11.71 -9.53 -14.02
CA ASP A 142 -13.09 -9.87 -13.68
C ASP A 142 -13.53 -9.14 -12.39
N GLN A 143 -12.57 -8.72 -11.57
CA GLN A 143 -12.81 -8.04 -10.30
C GLN A 143 -11.80 -6.92 -10.05
N ALA A 144 -12.27 -5.82 -9.47
CA ALA A 144 -11.44 -4.76 -8.89
C ALA A 144 -11.75 -4.65 -7.40
N TYR A 145 -10.73 -4.69 -6.55
CA TYR A 145 -10.86 -4.65 -5.09
C TYR A 145 -10.09 -3.47 -4.52
N LEU A 146 -10.82 -2.43 -4.15
CA LEU A 146 -10.30 -1.21 -3.52
C LEU A 146 -10.56 -1.27 -2.02
N GLY A 147 -9.51 -1.39 -1.21
CA GLY A 147 -9.63 -1.28 0.24
C GLY A 147 -8.96 -2.41 0.99
N SER A 148 -7.95 -2.09 1.80
CA SER A 148 -7.25 -3.04 2.66
C SER A 148 -6.55 -2.30 3.80
N CYS A 149 -5.82 -3.01 4.65
CA CYS A 149 -4.92 -2.39 5.61
C CYS A 149 -3.74 -1.64 4.96
N THR A 150 -3.44 -1.96 3.69
CA THR A 150 -2.43 -1.30 2.87
C THR A 150 -3.00 0.02 2.35
N ASN A 151 -4.03 -0.05 1.50
CA ASN A 151 -4.71 1.09 0.88
C ASN A 151 -6.23 0.92 1.01
N GLY A 152 -6.84 1.78 1.83
CA GLY A 152 -8.27 1.78 2.17
C GLY A 152 -8.65 2.93 3.11
N ARG A 153 -7.74 3.90 3.29
CA ARG A 153 -7.92 5.11 4.10
C ARG A 153 -8.70 6.14 3.29
N ILE A 154 -9.05 7.25 3.91
CA ILE A 154 -9.86 8.27 3.24
C ILE A 154 -9.17 8.85 2.00
N GLU A 155 -7.84 9.00 2.04
CA GLU A 155 -7.03 9.49 0.92
C GLU A 155 -7.15 8.56 -0.30
N ASP A 156 -7.05 7.24 -0.09
CA ASP A 156 -7.19 6.23 -1.14
C ASP A 156 -8.58 6.29 -1.77
N LEU A 157 -9.63 6.39 -0.95
CA LEU A 157 -11.02 6.45 -1.40
C LEU A 157 -11.29 7.75 -2.18
N ARG A 158 -10.74 8.89 -1.75
CA ARG A 158 -10.88 10.17 -2.47
C ARG A 158 -10.23 10.12 -3.85
N ILE A 159 -9.05 9.51 -3.97
CA ILE A 159 -8.36 9.34 -5.26
C ILE A 159 -9.22 8.48 -6.19
N ALA A 160 -9.71 7.34 -5.71
CA ALA A 160 -10.57 6.47 -6.51
C ALA A 160 -11.90 7.14 -6.90
N ALA A 161 -12.54 7.85 -5.98
CA ALA A 161 -13.76 8.59 -6.26
C ALA A 161 -13.52 9.69 -7.32
N LYS A 162 -12.39 10.39 -7.27
CA LYS A 162 -12.01 11.38 -8.31
C LYS A 162 -11.89 10.74 -9.69
N ILE A 163 -11.37 9.52 -9.78
CA ILE A 163 -11.24 8.78 -11.04
C ILE A 163 -12.60 8.29 -11.55
N LEU A 164 -13.48 7.83 -10.65
CA LEU A 164 -14.77 7.23 -11.01
C LEU A 164 -15.91 8.24 -11.20
N LYS A 165 -15.76 9.47 -10.70
CA LYS A 165 -16.81 10.49 -10.78
C LYS A 165 -17.24 10.72 -12.23
N GLY A 166 -18.54 10.50 -12.49
CA GLY A 166 -19.14 10.63 -13.82
C GLY A 166 -18.82 9.48 -14.78
N ARG A 167 -18.21 8.40 -14.32
CA ARG A 167 -17.90 7.19 -15.10
C ARG A 167 -18.70 6.01 -14.57
N LYS A 168 -18.80 4.94 -15.37
CA LYS A 168 -19.33 3.64 -14.94
C LYS A 168 -18.27 2.57 -15.09
N VAL A 169 -18.20 1.69 -14.09
CA VAL A 169 -17.43 0.45 -14.15
C VAL A 169 -18.03 -0.43 -15.26
N ASN A 170 -17.17 -1.15 -15.97
CA ASN A 170 -17.61 -2.11 -16.99
C ASN A 170 -18.54 -3.16 -16.36
N GLU A 171 -19.65 -3.47 -17.02
CA GLU A 171 -20.68 -4.39 -16.50
C GLU A 171 -20.18 -5.82 -16.21
N ASN A 172 -19.08 -6.22 -16.84
CA ASN A 172 -18.46 -7.53 -16.62
C ASN A 172 -17.44 -7.52 -15.47
N ILE A 173 -17.19 -6.37 -14.84
CA ILE A 173 -16.21 -6.22 -13.75
C ILE A 173 -16.93 -5.96 -12.44
N ARG A 174 -16.64 -6.79 -11.44
CA ARG A 174 -17.10 -6.55 -10.06
C ARG A 174 -16.16 -5.58 -9.37
N MET A 175 -16.59 -4.35 -9.15
CA MET A 175 -15.84 -3.40 -8.33
C MET A 175 -16.32 -3.44 -6.89
N LEU A 176 -15.42 -3.76 -5.96
CA LEU A 176 -15.65 -3.78 -4.52
C LEU A 176 -14.86 -2.65 -3.85
N VAL A 177 -15.53 -1.89 -2.98
CA VAL A 177 -14.94 -0.81 -2.18
C VAL A 177 -15.09 -1.14 -0.70
N VAL A 178 -13.97 -1.26 0.01
CA VAL A 178 -13.90 -1.74 1.40
C VAL A 178 -13.10 -0.75 2.26
N PRO A 179 -13.74 0.22 2.91
CA PRO A 179 -13.07 1.15 3.81
C PRO A 179 -12.27 0.43 4.91
N ALA A 180 -11.08 0.94 5.25
CA ALA A 180 -10.16 0.26 6.15
C ALA A 180 -10.62 0.18 7.62
N SER A 181 -11.53 1.06 8.04
CA SER A 181 -12.08 1.09 9.40
C SER A 181 -13.47 1.70 9.44
N THR A 182 -14.16 1.57 10.57
CA THR A 182 -15.48 2.20 10.80
C THR A 182 -15.41 3.73 10.78
N GLU A 183 -14.29 4.31 11.26
CA GLU A 183 -14.00 5.75 11.19
C GLU A 183 -13.96 6.18 9.71
N ILE A 184 -13.17 5.50 8.88
CA ILE A 184 -13.06 5.82 7.44
C ILE A 184 -14.37 5.57 6.70
N TYR A 185 -15.09 4.49 7.03
CA TYR A 185 -16.40 4.20 6.44
C TYR A 185 -17.38 5.35 6.66
N THR A 186 -17.51 5.80 7.91
CA THR A 186 -18.38 6.92 8.30
C THR A 186 -17.94 8.21 7.63
N GLN A 187 -16.63 8.48 7.61
CA GLN A 187 -16.08 9.65 6.95
C GLN A 187 -16.37 9.66 5.44
N ALA A 188 -16.15 8.55 4.74
CA ALA A 188 -16.40 8.43 3.31
C ALA A 188 -17.89 8.59 2.96
N MET A 189 -18.78 8.09 3.82
CA MET A 189 -20.23 8.33 3.72
C MET A 189 -20.57 9.82 3.86
N ASN A 190 -20.05 10.47 4.90
CA ASN A 190 -20.31 11.90 5.18
C ASN A 190 -19.73 12.82 4.09
N GLU A 191 -18.63 12.43 3.46
CA GLU A 191 -18.03 13.15 2.33
C GLU A 191 -18.73 12.89 0.99
N GLY A 192 -19.79 12.06 0.96
CA GLY A 192 -20.54 11.74 -0.27
C GLY A 192 -19.79 10.83 -1.24
N LEU A 193 -18.68 10.19 -0.81
CA LEU A 193 -17.91 9.30 -1.67
C LEU A 193 -18.70 8.05 -2.06
N PHE A 194 -19.61 7.60 -1.18
CA PHE A 194 -20.45 6.43 -1.44
C PHE A 194 -21.37 6.63 -2.64
N GLU A 195 -21.94 7.82 -2.79
CA GLU A 195 -22.79 8.14 -3.94
C GLU A 195 -21.99 8.03 -5.24
N ILE A 196 -20.74 8.49 -5.25
CA ILE A 196 -19.86 8.38 -6.42
C ILE A 196 -19.59 6.91 -6.77
N PHE A 197 -19.27 6.09 -5.76
CA PHE A 197 -18.99 4.66 -5.98
C PHE A 197 -20.24 3.90 -6.44
N ILE A 198 -21.40 4.14 -5.82
CA ILE A 198 -22.67 3.50 -6.19
C ILE A 198 -23.07 3.91 -7.61
N ASN A 199 -22.97 5.20 -7.96
CA ASN A 199 -23.29 5.69 -9.30
C ASN A 199 -22.36 5.11 -10.38
N ALA A 200 -21.11 4.81 -10.02
CA ALA A 200 -20.17 4.11 -10.89
C ALA A 200 -20.47 2.60 -11.01
N GLY A 201 -21.37 2.03 -10.21
CA GLY A 201 -21.70 0.60 -10.20
C GLY A 201 -20.82 -0.25 -9.29
N ALA A 202 -20.12 0.36 -8.33
CA ALA A 202 -19.31 -0.35 -7.34
C ALA A 202 -20.15 -0.78 -6.12
N TYR A 203 -19.80 -1.92 -5.54
CA TYR A 203 -20.38 -2.43 -4.30
C TYR A 203 -19.53 -2.01 -3.11
N ILE A 204 -20.17 -1.37 -2.13
CA ILE A 204 -19.50 -0.93 -0.90
C ILE A 204 -19.76 -1.96 0.19
N SER A 205 -18.69 -2.42 0.83
CA SER A 205 -18.76 -3.33 1.98
C SER A 205 -18.48 -2.59 3.29
N GLY A 206 -18.93 -3.15 4.40
CA GLY A 206 -18.45 -2.76 5.72
C GLY A 206 -16.94 -3.06 5.87
N PRO A 207 -16.24 -2.40 6.81
CA PRO A 207 -14.82 -2.63 7.04
C PRO A 207 -14.53 -4.09 7.37
N THR A 208 -13.65 -4.74 6.62
CA THR A 208 -13.30 -6.14 6.82
C THR A 208 -11.92 -6.49 6.25
N CYS A 209 -11.24 -7.46 6.85
CA CYS A 209 -10.05 -8.10 6.29
C CYS A 209 -10.37 -9.38 5.50
N GLY A 210 -11.66 -9.67 5.28
CA GLY A 210 -12.16 -10.94 4.75
C GLY A 210 -11.54 -11.36 3.41
N ALA A 211 -11.33 -10.42 2.49
CA ALA A 211 -10.77 -10.73 1.18
C ALA A 211 -9.29 -11.09 1.27
N CYS A 212 -8.53 -10.40 2.14
CA CYS A 212 -7.10 -10.60 2.32
C CYS A 212 -6.72 -12.02 2.74
N LEU A 213 -7.66 -12.78 3.31
CA LEU A 213 -7.49 -14.17 3.75
C LEU A 213 -8.33 -15.16 2.93
N GLY A 214 -9.02 -14.69 1.87
CA GLY A 214 -9.90 -15.53 1.05
C GLY A 214 -11.13 -16.04 1.79
N GLY A 215 -11.55 -15.34 2.85
CA GLY A 215 -12.61 -15.77 3.76
C GLY A 215 -13.99 -15.19 3.46
N TYR A 216 -14.06 -13.94 3.01
CA TYR A 216 -15.33 -13.20 2.90
C TYR A 216 -15.19 -11.98 1.99
N MET A 217 -16.20 -11.73 1.13
CA MET A 217 -16.29 -10.60 0.19
C MET A 217 -15.09 -10.45 -0.77
N GLY A 218 -15.30 -10.65 -2.07
CA GLY A 218 -14.22 -10.56 -3.07
C GLY A 218 -13.37 -11.82 -3.22
N VAL A 219 -13.96 -12.97 -2.89
CA VAL A 219 -13.42 -14.31 -3.19
C VAL A 219 -13.44 -14.52 -4.70
N LEU A 220 -12.37 -15.11 -5.24
CA LEU A 220 -12.23 -15.35 -6.67
C LEU A 220 -12.61 -16.79 -7.03
N ALA A 221 -13.37 -16.93 -8.10
CA ALA A 221 -13.60 -18.22 -8.74
C ALA A 221 -12.34 -18.69 -9.48
N SER A 222 -12.36 -19.95 -9.93
CA SER A 222 -11.26 -20.48 -10.75
C SER A 222 -11.10 -19.67 -12.03
N LYS A 223 -9.85 -19.29 -12.35
CA LYS A 223 -9.44 -18.50 -13.53
C LYS A 223 -9.87 -17.02 -13.53
N GLU A 224 -10.54 -16.54 -12.49
CA GLU A 224 -10.80 -15.10 -12.38
C GLU A 224 -9.52 -14.32 -12.06
N ARG A 225 -9.43 -13.12 -12.62
CA ARG A 225 -8.35 -12.16 -12.41
C ARG A 225 -8.86 -10.97 -11.62
N CYS A 226 -8.14 -10.62 -10.56
CA CYS A 226 -8.47 -9.50 -9.70
C CYS A 226 -7.34 -8.48 -9.70
N ILE A 227 -7.66 -7.19 -9.90
CA ILE A 227 -6.78 -6.10 -9.49
C ILE A 227 -7.13 -5.67 -8.07
N SER A 228 -6.14 -5.52 -7.18
CA SER A 228 -6.41 -5.34 -5.76
C SER A 228 -5.42 -4.42 -5.07
N THR A 229 -5.91 -3.48 -4.27
CA THR A 229 -5.07 -2.59 -3.46
C THR A 229 -4.60 -3.24 -2.14
N THR A 230 -4.42 -4.58 -2.15
CA THR A 230 -3.87 -5.37 -1.04
C THR A 230 -2.34 -5.50 -1.18
N ASN A 231 -1.67 -6.12 -0.21
CA ASN A 231 -0.20 -6.28 -0.18
C ASN A 231 0.33 -7.66 -0.59
N ARG A 232 -0.48 -8.72 -0.57
CA ARG A 232 -0.08 -10.09 -0.96
C ARG A 232 -0.78 -10.69 -2.18
N ASN A 233 -0.02 -11.16 -3.17
CA ASN A 233 -0.54 -11.77 -4.41
C ASN A 233 -0.15 -13.25 -4.59
N PHE A 234 0.18 -13.95 -3.50
CA PHE A 234 0.52 -15.38 -3.52
C PHE A 234 -0.66 -16.26 -4.01
N ILE A 235 -0.32 -17.40 -4.61
CA ILE A 235 -1.31 -18.40 -5.07
C ILE A 235 -2.26 -18.77 -3.92
N GLY A 236 -3.58 -18.71 -4.17
CA GLY A 236 -4.60 -19.15 -3.22
C GLY A 236 -4.97 -18.13 -2.14
N ARG A 237 -4.41 -16.91 -2.15
CA ARG A 237 -4.68 -15.90 -1.12
C ARG A 237 -6.13 -15.41 -1.08
N HIS A 238 -6.77 -15.31 -2.26
CA HIS A 238 -8.22 -15.12 -2.42
C HIS A 238 -8.93 -16.43 -2.83
N ARG A 239 -8.39 -17.57 -2.40
CA ARG A 239 -8.72 -18.97 -2.75
C ARG A 239 -8.24 -19.52 -4.09
N ASN A 240 -7.87 -18.73 -5.12
CA ASN A 240 -7.33 -19.26 -6.39
C ASN A 240 -6.41 -18.30 -7.20
N GLN A 241 -5.84 -18.82 -8.29
CA GLN A 241 -4.49 -18.56 -8.82
C GLN A 241 -4.09 -17.12 -9.21
N TYR A 242 -4.94 -16.18 -9.67
CA TYR A 242 -4.44 -14.98 -10.38
C TYR A 242 -4.82 -13.63 -9.74
N GLN A 243 -4.02 -13.17 -8.77
CA GLN A 243 -4.15 -11.83 -8.18
C GLN A 243 -3.08 -10.88 -8.72
N ILE A 244 -3.53 -9.75 -9.25
CA ILE A 244 -2.73 -8.61 -9.68
C ILE A 244 -2.90 -7.50 -8.63
N GLN A 245 -1.82 -6.82 -8.25
CA GLN A 245 -1.82 -5.82 -7.18
C GLN A 245 -1.37 -4.44 -7.60
#